data_AF-A0AAD9TYZ3-F1
#
_entry.id   AF-A0AAD9TYZ3-F1
#
_cell.length_a   1.000
_cell.length_b   1.000
_cell.length_c   1.000
_cell.angle_alpha   90.00
_cell.angle_beta   90.00
_cell.angle_gamma   90.00
#
_symmetry.space_group_name_H-M   'P 1'
#
loop_
_entity.id
_entity.type
_entity.pdbx_description
1 polymer ?
#
loop_
_entity_poly.entity_id
_entity_poly.type
_entity_poly.pdbx_seq_one_letter_code
_entity_poly.pdbx_strand_id
1 'polypeptide(L)'
;MELFTDNTPITMENFQALCTGEKGINKVGKLLHNKGLTFHCMVPGYMVHGGDITNGNGTGGDYIYGPIFTDEKEAYRFQYPINGQNRHSRQQVPVLHLYQQG
;
A
#
# COMPACT_ATOMS: atom_id res chain seq x y z
N MET A 1 -11.98 -5.42 4.36
CA MET A 1 -11.17 -4.21 4.58
C MET A 1 -12.07 -3.04 4.30
N GLU A 2 -12.11 -2.06 5.20
CA GLU A 2 -12.81 -0.79 4.99
C GLU A 2 -11.79 0.30 4.63
N LEU A 3 -12.21 1.29 3.83
CA LEU A 3 -11.34 2.32 3.29
C LEU A 3 -11.75 3.68 3.82
N PHE A 4 -10.79 4.42 4.38
CA PHE A 4 -11.02 5.74 4.95
C PHE A 4 -10.82 6.82 3.89
N THR A 5 -11.87 7.08 3.10
CA THR A 5 -11.83 7.99 1.96
C THR A 5 -11.82 9.46 2.35
N ASP A 6 -12.35 9.82 3.51
CA ASP A 6 -12.63 11.21 3.87
C ASP A 6 -11.35 12.07 3.99
N ASN A 7 -10.28 11.48 4.51
CA ASN A 7 -8.99 12.16 4.69
C ASN A 7 -7.95 11.79 3.64
N THR A 8 -8.17 10.69 2.90
CA THR A 8 -7.20 10.14 1.94
C THR A 8 -7.82 9.67 0.61
N PRO A 9 -8.59 10.52 -0.09
CA PRO A 9 -9.32 10.11 -1.29
C PRO A 9 -8.42 9.59 -2.42
N ILE A 10 -7.25 10.19 -2.65
CA ILE A 10 -6.34 9.81 -3.75
C ILE A 10 -5.70 8.45 -3.44
N THR A 11 -5.27 8.26 -2.19
CA THR A 11 -4.68 6.99 -1.74
C THR A 11 -5.71 5.86 -1.81
N MET A 12 -6.96 6.14 -1.41
CA MET A 12 -8.05 5.16 -1.46
C MET A 12 -8.47 4.82 -2.89
N GLU A 13 -8.56 5.81 -3.80
CA GLU A 13 -8.84 5.54 -5.22
C GLU A 13 -7.76 4.64 -5.81
N ASN A 14 -6.48 4.94 -5.57
CA ASN A 14 -5.38 4.10 -6.02
C ASN A 14 -5.53 2.65 -5.52
N PHE A 15 -5.79 2.46 -4.23
CA PHE A 15 -5.92 1.12 -3.68
C PHE A 15 -7.12 0.36 -4.28
N GLN A 16 -8.29 1.00 -4.38
CA GLN A 16 -9.49 0.38 -4.96
C GLN A 16 -9.24 -0.06 -6.39
N ALA A 17 -8.68 0.82 -7.22
CA ALA A 17 -8.39 0.54 -8.61
C ALA A 17 -7.34 -0.59 -8.76
N LEU A 18 -6.35 -0.69 -7.87
CA LEU A 18 -5.42 -1.82 -7.84
C LEU A 18 -6.08 -3.12 -7.35
N CYS A 19 -7.13 -3.05 -6.54
CA CYS A 19 -7.92 -4.23 -6.15
C CYS A 19 -8.80 -4.75 -7.29
N THR A 20 -9.32 -3.88 -8.16
CA THR A 20 -10.18 -4.27 -9.29
C THR A 20 -9.39 -4.59 -10.57
N GLY A 21 -8.24 -3.94 -10.75
CA GLY A 21 -7.46 -4.03 -11.98
C GLY A 21 -8.02 -3.20 -13.13
N GLU A 22 -8.99 -2.32 -12.86
CA GLU A 22 -9.75 -1.57 -13.86
C GLU A 22 -8.89 -0.61 -14.71
N LYS A 23 -7.74 -0.19 -14.18
CA LYS A 23 -6.83 0.75 -14.86
C LYS A 23 -5.90 0.06 -15.85
N GLY A 24 -6.01 -1.27 -16.00
CA GLY A 24 -5.31 -2.02 -17.04
C GLY A 24 -3.80 -2.08 -16.83
N ILE A 25 -3.03 -1.81 -17.88
CA ILE A 25 -1.59 -2.05 -17.93
C ILE A 25 -0.83 -0.73 -17.73
N ASN A 26 0.21 -0.74 -16.90
CA ASN A 26 1.09 0.40 -16.70
C ASN A 26 2.06 0.63 -17.88
N LYS A 27 2.89 1.67 -17.79
CA LYS A 27 3.85 2.04 -18.84
C LYS A 27 4.94 0.98 -19.10
N VAL A 28 5.17 0.08 -18.15
CA VAL A 28 6.15 -1.01 -18.25
C VAL A 28 5.52 -2.37 -18.58
N GLY A 29 4.26 -2.40 -19.02
CA GLY A 29 3.61 -3.61 -19.51
C GLY A 29 3.09 -4.55 -18.41
N LYS A 30 2.96 -4.08 -17.17
CA LYS A 30 2.44 -4.85 -16.03
C LYS A 30 1.00 -4.45 -15.71
N LEU A 31 0.17 -5.44 -15.40
CA LEU A 31 -1.22 -5.21 -14.97
C LEU A 31 -1.22 -4.51 -13.61
N LEU A 32 -1.90 -3.37 -13.51
CA LEU A 32 -2.13 -2.61 -12.28
C LEU A 32 -3.15 -3.31 -11.41
N HIS A 33 -2.77 -4.45 -10.82
CA HIS A 33 -3.67 -5.29 -10.06
C HIS A 33 -2.94 -6.04 -8.94
N ASN A 34 -3.56 -6.10 -7.76
CA ASN A 34 -2.98 -6.71 -6.57
C ASN A 34 -3.05 -8.25 -6.56
N LYS A 35 -3.88 -8.86 -7.41
CA LYS A 35 -4.06 -10.32 -7.42
C LYS A 35 -2.78 -11.03 -7.85
N GLY A 36 -2.34 -11.96 -7.03
CA GLY A 36 -1.16 -12.80 -7.31
C GLY A 36 0.17 -12.16 -6.94
N LEU A 37 0.16 -10.99 -6.27
CA LEU A 37 1.38 -10.38 -5.75
C LEU A 37 1.85 -11.04 -4.45
N THR A 38 3.16 -11.04 -4.25
CA THR A 38 3.81 -11.58 -3.05
C THR A 38 3.92 -10.51 -1.96
N PHE A 39 3.73 -10.93 -0.72
CA PHE A 39 4.19 -10.15 0.44
C PHE A 39 5.70 -10.30 0.57
N HIS A 40 6.45 -9.31 0.08
CA HIS A 40 7.91 -9.38 0.00
C HIS A 40 8.62 -9.06 1.31
N CYS A 41 7.93 -8.44 2.28
CA CYS A 41 8.48 -8.19 3.60
C CYS A 41 7.44 -8.50 4.68
N MET A 42 7.83 -9.33 5.64
CA MET A 42 6.99 -9.70 6.79
C MET A 42 7.79 -9.47 8.06
N VAL A 43 7.29 -8.60 8.93
CA VAL A 43 7.84 -8.35 10.27
C VAL A 43 6.82 -8.86 11.29
N PRO A 44 7.05 -10.05 11.88
CA PRO A 44 6.12 -10.64 12.84
C PRO A 44 5.79 -9.68 13.99
N GLY A 45 4.50 -9.58 14.33
CA GLY A 45 4.01 -8.69 15.39
C GLY A 45 4.01 -7.20 15.03
N TYR A 46 4.32 -6.84 13.78
CA TYR A 46 4.37 -5.44 13.36
C TYR A 46 3.60 -5.18 12.06
N MET A 47 4.14 -5.63 10.93
CA MET A 47 3.54 -5.33 9.62
C MET A 47 3.96 -6.31 8.53
N VAL A 48 3.13 -6.35 7.49
CA VAL A 48 3.40 -7.07 6.25
C VAL A 48 3.35 -6.07 5.11
N HIS A 49 4.34 -6.10 4.22
CA HIS A 49 4.39 -5.29 3.02
C HIS A 49 4.23 -6.16 1.77
N GLY A 50 3.45 -5.65 0.82
CA GLY A 50 3.23 -6.22 -0.51
C GLY A 50 3.04 -5.11 -1.53
N GLY A 51 2.38 -5.40 -2.65
CA GLY A 51 2.02 -4.38 -3.66
C GLY A 51 3.10 -4.05 -4.68
N ASP A 52 4.23 -4.75 -4.68
CA ASP A 52 5.24 -4.61 -5.74
C ASP A 52 4.80 -5.36 -7.01
N ILE A 53 4.11 -4.63 -7.89
CA ILE A 53 3.55 -5.11 -9.17
C ILE A 53 4.63 -5.45 -10.20
N THR A 54 5.79 -4.80 -10.13
CA THR A 54 6.78 -4.87 -11.21
C THR A 54 7.89 -5.87 -10.93
N ASN A 55 8.45 -5.86 -9.71
CA ASN A 55 9.64 -6.62 -9.34
C ASN A 55 9.36 -7.70 -8.28
N GLY A 56 8.27 -7.56 -7.51
CA GLY A 56 7.88 -8.51 -6.46
C GLY A 56 8.84 -8.61 -5.27
N ASN A 57 9.79 -7.69 -5.12
CA ASN A 57 10.84 -7.73 -4.08
C ASN A 57 10.92 -6.45 -3.22
N GLY A 58 10.00 -5.51 -3.43
CA GLY A 58 9.90 -4.24 -2.70
C GLY A 58 10.65 -3.08 -3.33
N THR A 59 11.27 -3.27 -4.50
CA THR A 59 11.97 -2.19 -5.25
C THR A 59 11.12 -1.60 -6.37
N GLY A 60 9.94 -2.17 -6.61
CA GLY A 60 9.04 -1.81 -7.69
C GLY A 60 7.63 -1.47 -7.23
N GLY A 61 6.70 -1.51 -8.19
CA GLY A 61 5.34 -1.04 -8.04
C GLY A 61 5.09 0.23 -8.86
N ASP A 62 3.84 0.41 -9.27
CA ASP A 62 3.34 1.63 -9.91
C ASP A 62 1.97 1.94 -9.30
N TYR A 63 1.65 3.22 -9.22
CA TYR A 63 0.32 3.71 -8.91
C TYR A 63 -0.50 3.87 -10.18
N ILE A 64 -1.81 4.02 -10.03
CA ILE A 64 -2.70 4.31 -11.17
C ILE A 64 -2.39 5.66 -11.84
N TYR A 65 -1.66 6.53 -11.15
CA TYR A 65 -1.22 7.84 -11.61
C TYR A 65 0.20 7.82 -12.21
N GLY A 66 0.93 6.70 -12.12
CA GLY A 66 2.33 6.57 -12.53
C GLY A 66 3.25 6.15 -11.37
N PRO A 67 4.57 6.41 -11.45
CA PRO A 67 5.54 5.86 -10.49
C PRO A 67 5.52 6.55 -9.12
N ILE A 68 4.98 7.78 -9.03
CA ILE A 68 4.92 8.57 -7.79
C ILE A 68 3.62 9.39 -7.80
N PHE A 69 2.99 9.56 -6.63
CA PHE A 69 1.91 10.52 -6.42
C PHE A 69 2.11 11.27 -5.10
N THR A 70 1.37 12.37 -4.90
CA THR A 70 1.56 13.27 -3.75
C THR A 70 0.99 12.70 -2.46
N ASP A 71 1.74 12.83 -1.36
CA ASP A 71 1.26 12.50 -0.01
C ASP A 71 0.04 13.34 0.42
N GLU A 72 -0.98 12.67 0.95
CA GLU A 72 -2.13 13.31 1.57
C GLU A 72 -1.81 13.66 3.04
N LYS A 73 -1.85 14.96 3.37
CA LYS A 73 -1.34 15.51 4.65
C LYS A 73 -2.08 15.04 5.90
N GLU A 74 -3.34 14.65 5.74
CA GLU A 74 -4.27 14.23 6.80
C GLU A 74 -4.31 12.70 6.98
N ALA A 75 -3.35 11.96 6.40
CA ALA A 75 -3.30 10.52 6.54
C ALA A 75 -3.15 10.09 8.01
N TYR A 76 -3.91 9.06 8.40
CA TYR A 76 -3.84 8.48 9.74
C TYR A 76 -2.41 8.08 10.08
N ARG A 77 -1.94 8.50 11.25
CA ARG A 77 -0.62 8.13 11.77
C ARG A 77 -0.79 6.92 12.65
N PHE A 78 -0.29 5.79 12.18
CA PHE A 78 -0.19 4.61 13.02
C PHE A 78 1.11 4.66 13.82
N GLN A 79 0.99 4.59 15.15
CA GLN A 79 2.12 4.37 16.04
C GLN A 79 2.12 2.91 16.45
N TYR A 80 3.24 2.25 16.20
CA TYR A 80 3.49 0.90 16.67
C TYR A 80 4.76 0.90 17.52
N PRO A 81 4.72 0.28 18.71
CA PRO A 81 5.92 0.09 19.49
C PRO A 81 6.76 -1.00 18.82
N ILE A 82 7.94 -0.64 18.30
CA ILE A 82 8.94 -1.62 17.89
C ILE A 82 10.09 -1.58 18.90
N ASN A 83 10.32 -2.68 19.63
CA ASN A 83 11.39 -2.78 20.64
C ASN A 83 11.39 -1.59 21.64
N GLY A 84 10.22 -1.09 22.05
CA GLY A 84 10.11 0.05 22.97
C GLY A 84 10.38 1.43 22.36
N GLN A 85 10.50 1.54 21.03
CA GLN A 85 10.67 2.80 20.30
C GLN A 85 9.43 3.06 19.42
N ASN A 86 8.81 4.23 19.55
CA ASN A 86 7.72 4.65 18.66
C ASN A 86 8.32 5.11 17.31
N ARG A 87 8.22 4.28 16.27
CA ARG A 87 8.56 4.73 14.91
C ARG A 87 7.34 5.25 14.18
N HIS A 88 7.51 6.39 13.54
CA HIS A 88 6.48 7.02 12.72
C HIS A 88 6.64 6.52 11.29
N SER A 89 5.67 5.76 10.79
CA SER A 89 5.57 5.41 9.37
C SER A 89 4.63 6.41 8.70
N ARG A 90 5.14 7.21 7.75
CA ARG A 90 4.33 7.78 6.66
C ARG A 90 4.65 6.93 5.44
N GLN A 91 3.68 6.20 4.91
CA GLN A 91 3.93 5.38 3.73
C GLN A 91 2.83 5.59 2.69
N GLN A 92 3.28 5.90 1.47
CA GLN A 92 2.47 6.07 0.25
C GLN A 92 2.08 4.74 -0.42
N VAL A 93 2.53 3.62 0.12
CA VAL A 93 2.06 2.31 -0.33
C VAL A 93 0.68 2.05 0.28
N PRO A 94 -0.22 1.36 -0.43
CA PRO A 94 -1.36 0.76 0.23
C PRO A 94 -0.83 -0.32 1.18
N VAL A 95 -0.48 0.08 2.40
CA VAL A 95 -0.14 -0.84 3.47
C VAL A 95 -1.42 -1.59 3.79
N LEU A 96 -1.47 -2.86 3.42
CA LEU A 96 -2.50 -3.77 3.91
C LEU A 96 -2.22 -4.01 5.39
N HIS A 97 -2.71 -3.12 6.26
CA HIS A 97 -2.74 -3.38 7.70
C HIS A 97 -3.77 -4.47 7.97
N LEU A 98 -3.36 -5.73 7.90
CA LEU A 98 -4.12 -6.85 8.43
C LEU A 98 -4.00 -6.83 9.96
N TYR A 99 -4.83 -6.04 10.62
CA TYR A 99 -5.13 -6.28 12.03
C TYR A 99 -6.19 -7.38 12.08
N GLN A 100 -5.81 -8.58 12.55
CA GLN A 100 -6.80 -9.46 13.16
C GLN A 100 -7.25 -8.75 14.44
N GLN A 101 -8.44 -8.17 14.44
CA GLN A 101 -9.15 -7.91 15.68
C GLN A 101 -9.50 -9.28 16.27
N GLY A 102 -8.83 -9.63 17.37
CA GLY A 102 -9.35 -10.56 18.37
C GLY A 102 -10.04 -9.77 19.47
#